data_AF-X1K099-F1
#
_entry.id   AF-X1K099-F1
#
_cell.length_a   1.000
_cell.length_b   1.000
_cell.length_c   1.000
_cell.angle_alpha   90.00
_cell.angle_beta   90.00
_cell.angle_gamma   90.00
#
_symmetry.space_group_name_H-M   'P 1'
#
loop_
_entity.id
_entity.type
_entity.pdbx_description
1 polymer ?
#
loop_
_entity_poly.entity_id
_entity_poly.type
_entity_poly.pdbx_seq_one_letter_code
_entity_poly.pdbx_strand_id
1 'polypeptide(L)'
;MLAEWIGVLERDFNHPSIIGWCPFNETPQNQDPELIRIIYQTTKLIDPTRPVIDTSGYHHIETDIYDCHNYEQDPEKFIALFKTFKKDKEPWRNNPEHQTPYQGQPYFVSEYGGTWWN
;
A
#
# COMPACT_ATOMS: atom_id res chain seq x y z
N MET A 1 6.73 11.18 14.14
CA MET A 1 6.55 10.39 12.92
C MET A 1 7.80 10.32 12.05
N LEU A 2 8.26 11.37 11.35
CA LEU A 2 9.46 11.26 10.48
C LEU A 2 10.71 10.72 11.21
N ALA A 3 11.02 11.23 12.40
CA ALA A 3 12.17 10.75 13.18
C ALA A 3 12.03 9.28 13.63
N GLU A 4 10.81 8.85 13.98
CA GLU A 4 10.54 7.46 14.38
C GLU A 4 10.71 6.52 13.17
N TRP A 5 10.23 6.94 12.00
CA TRP A 5 10.36 6.18 10.77
C TRP A 5 11.82 6.03 10.33
N ILE A 6 12.61 7.12 10.39
CA ILE A 6 14.06 7.05 10.12
C ILE A 6 14.72 6.04 11.07
N GLY A 7 14.35 6.04 12.36
CA GLY A 7 14.87 5.07 13.33
C GLY A 7 14.54 3.62 12.97
N VAL A 8 13.37 3.34 12.38
CA VAL A 8 13.01 2.01 11.87
C VAL A 8 13.92 1.62 10.71
N LEU A 9 14.08 2.51 9.73
CA LEU A 9 14.92 2.25 8.55
C LEU A 9 16.37 1.96 8.94
N GLU A 10 16.98 2.79 9.79
CA GLU A 10 18.37 2.63 10.23
C GLU A 10 18.58 1.34 11.02
N ARG A 11 17.64 1.01 11.92
CA ARG A 11 17.72 -0.22 12.74
C ARG A 11 17.64 -1.47 11.86
N ASP A 12 16.76 -1.45 10.86
CA ASP A 12 16.37 -2.65 10.14
C ASP A 12 17.06 -2.82 8.77
N PHE A 13 17.81 -1.81 8.29
CA PHE A 13 18.42 -1.76 6.95
C PHE A 13 19.20 -3.01 6.52
N ASN A 14 19.96 -3.62 7.44
CA ASN A 14 20.88 -4.72 7.12
C ASN A 14 20.22 -6.11 7.11
N HIS A 15 18.89 -6.20 7.21
CA HIS A 15 18.18 -7.48 7.19
C HIS A 15 17.79 -7.88 5.75
N PRO A 16 18.30 -9.00 5.22
CA PRO A 16 18.00 -9.44 3.86
C PRO A 16 16.57 -10.00 3.71
N SER A 17 15.91 -10.36 4.80
CA SER A 17 14.51 -10.80 4.79
C SER A 17 13.53 -9.64 4.57
N ILE A 18 13.97 -8.39 4.78
CA ILE A 18 13.16 -7.21 4.49
C ILE A 18 13.31 -6.90 3.01
N ILE A 19 12.19 -7.00 2.28
CA ILE A 19 12.14 -6.82 0.83
C ILE A 19 11.40 -5.55 0.42
N GLY A 20 10.93 -4.74 1.37
CA GLY A 20 10.15 -3.53 1.11
C GLY A 20 9.80 -2.80 2.40
N TRP A 21 9.32 -1.57 2.28
CA TRP A 21 8.94 -0.72 3.41
C TRP A 21 7.49 -0.26 3.30
N CYS A 22 6.77 -0.23 4.42
CA CYS A 22 5.39 0.25 4.50
C CYS A 22 5.21 1.13 5.75
N PRO A 23 5.21 2.47 5.63
CA PRO A 23 5.17 3.37 6.78
C PRO A 23 3.75 3.60 7.33
N PHE A 24 2.72 3.48 6.49
CA PHE A 24 1.33 3.71 6.90
C PHE A 24 0.45 2.49 6.63
N ASN A 25 -0.69 2.47 7.33
CA ASN A 25 -1.73 1.47 7.18
C ASN A 25 -3.08 2.20 7.19
N GLU A 26 -3.96 1.82 6.28
CA GLU A 26 -5.34 2.28 6.19
C GLU A 26 -5.46 3.81 6.21
N THR A 27 -4.65 4.49 5.39
CA THR A 27 -4.64 5.96 5.35
C THR A 27 -6.01 6.51 4.95
N PRO A 28 -6.65 7.38 5.76
CA PRO A 28 -7.95 7.96 5.44
C PRO A 28 -7.83 9.11 4.43
N GLN A 29 -8.94 9.44 3.76
CA GLN A 29 -8.99 10.50 2.75
C GLN A 29 -8.57 11.89 3.25
N ASN A 30 -8.82 12.19 4.53
CA ASN A 30 -8.53 13.49 5.13
C ASN A 30 -7.09 13.61 5.67
N GLN A 31 -6.23 12.61 5.43
CA GLN A 31 -4.83 12.68 5.78
C GLN A 31 -4.11 13.72 4.92
N ASP A 32 -3.15 14.43 5.51
CA ASP A 32 -2.28 15.36 4.79
C ASP A 32 -1.42 14.59 3.76
N PRO A 33 -1.61 14.83 2.44
CA PRO A 33 -0.86 14.13 1.41
C PRO A 33 0.63 14.47 1.42
N GLU A 34 1.01 15.67 1.88
CA GLU A 34 2.43 16.04 1.96
C GLU A 34 3.16 15.21 3.01
N LEU A 35 2.49 14.86 4.11
CA LEU A 35 3.07 13.99 5.13
C LEU A 35 3.45 12.62 4.55
N ILE A 36 2.53 12.01 3.80
CA ILE A 36 2.75 10.70 3.16
C ILE A 36 3.89 10.81 2.15
N ARG A 37 3.89 11.86 1.32
CA ARG A 37 4.92 12.09 0.31
C ARG A 37 6.31 12.30 0.92
N ILE A 38 6.44 13.12 1.95
CA ILE A 38 7.71 13.36 2.65
C ILE A 38 8.28 12.06 3.19
N ILE A 39 7.44 11.19 3.76
CA ILE A 39 7.89 9.89 4.26
C ILE A 39 8.31 8.97 3.14
N TYR A 40 7.51 8.84 2.08
CA TYR A 40 7.87 8.04 0.92
C TYR A 40 9.23 8.48 0.36
N GLN A 41 9.39 9.77 0.07
CA GLN A 41 10.62 10.32 -0.52
C GLN A 41 11.82 10.18 0.43
N THR A 42 11.63 10.41 1.72
CA THR A 42 12.69 10.19 2.71
C THR A 42 13.11 8.71 2.77
N THR A 43 12.15 7.79 2.69
CA THR A 43 12.42 6.35 2.63
C THR A 43 13.27 6.02 1.41
N LYS A 44 12.91 6.53 0.22
CA LYS A 44 13.68 6.33 -1.01
C LYS A 44 15.08 6.95 -0.97
N LEU A 45 15.26 8.05 -0.25
CA LEU A 45 16.56 8.69 -0.06
C LEU A 45 17.49 7.87 0.85
N ILE A 46 16.94 7.25 1.90
CA ILE A 46 17.71 6.44 2.86
C ILE A 46 17.98 5.04 2.30
N ASP A 47 16.96 4.39 1.73
CA ASP A 47 17.06 3.07 1.13
C ASP A 47 16.47 3.05 -0.29
N PRO A 48 17.29 3.36 -1.32
CA PRO A 48 16.85 3.29 -2.71
C PRO A 48 16.75 1.85 -3.23
N THR A 49 17.17 0.84 -2.46
CA THR A 49 17.31 -0.55 -2.93
C THR A 49 16.05 -1.37 -2.78
N ARG A 50 15.11 -0.92 -1.94
CA ARG A 50 13.85 -1.61 -1.65
C ARG A 50 12.64 -0.79 -2.13
N PRO A 51 11.56 -1.45 -2.59
CA PRO A 51 10.30 -0.80 -2.91
C PRO A 51 9.60 -0.28 -1.65
N VAL A 52 8.82 0.79 -1.82
CA VAL A 52 7.99 1.38 -0.76
C VAL A 52 6.52 1.30 -1.16
N ILE A 53 5.71 0.75 -0.25
CA ILE A 53 4.26 0.92 -0.22
C ILE A 53 4.02 2.11 0.69
N ASP A 54 3.53 3.26 0.21
CA ASP A 54 3.32 4.41 1.11
C ASP A 54 2.26 4.14 2.17
N THR A 55 1.21 3.42 1.82
CA THR A 55 0.18 2.97 2.75
C THR A 55 -0.36 1.60 2.35
N SER A 56 -0.54 0.72 3.33
CA SER A 56 -1.29 -0.52 3.13
C SER A 56 -2.78 -0.18 3.13
N GLY A 57 -3.46 -0.34 1.99
CA GLY A 57 -4.88 -0.08 1.84
C GLY A 57 -5.30 1.41 1.76
N TYR A 58 -6.50 1.63 1.24
CA TYR A 58 -7.14 2.95 1.12
C TYR A 58 -6.32 3.99 0.31
N HIS A 59 -5.87 5.10 0.90
CA HIS A 59 -5.53 6.32 0.14
C HIS A 59 -4.04 6.51 -0.16
N HIS A 60 -3.58 6.01 -1.31
CA HIS A 60 -2.23 6.24 -1.86
C HIS A 60 -1.99 7.68 -2.36
N ILE A 61 -0.76 8.17 -2.15
CA ILE A 61 -0.25 9.46 -2.61
C ILE A 61 0.94 9.30 -3.58
N GLU A 62 1.96 8.52 -3.21
CA GLU A 62 3.14 8.25 -4.04
C GLU A 62 3.72 6.89 -3.62
N THR A 63 3.76 5.91 -4.51
CA THR A 63 4.12 4.53 -4.14
C THR A 63 4.79 3.75 -5.28
N ASP A 64 5.73 2.86 -4.93
CA ASP A 64 6.35 1.91 -5.87
C ASP A 64 5.42 0.72 -6.16
N ILE A 65 4.64 0.30 -5.16
CA ILE A 65 3.69 -0.82 -5.24
C ILE A 65 2.31 -0.31 -4.85
N TYR A 66 1.34 -0.55 -5.72
CA TYR A 66 -0.05 -0.19 -5.45
C TYR A 66 -0.69 -1.29 -4.60
N ASP A 67 -1.49 -0.92 -3.61
CA ASP A 67 -2.03 -1.85 -2.62
C ASP A 67 -3.53 -1.63 -2.41
N CYS A 68 -4.21 -2.65 -1.88
CA CYS A 68 -5.60 -2.53 -1.46
C CYS A 68 -5.91 -3.53 -0.34
N HIS A 69 -6.96 -3.24 0.43
CA HIS A 69 -7.52 -4.19 1.39
C HIS A 69 -8.89 -4.65 0.89
N ASN A 70 -9.19 -5.94 0.91
CA ASN A 70 -10.50 -6.44 0.51
C ASN A 70 -10.99 -7.57 1.42
N TYR A 71 -12.01 -7.24 2.23
CA TYR A 71 -12.59 -8.12 3.23
C TYR A 71 -13.87 -8.85 2.75
N GLU A 72 -14.10 -8.94 1.44
CA GLU A 72 -15.20 -9.75 0.89
C GLU A 72 -15.05 -11.21 1.31
N GLN A 73 -16.09 -11.73 1.96
CA GLN A 73 -16.10 -13.07 2.56
C GLN A 73 -16.62 -14.13 1.59
N ASP A 74 -17.38 -13.72 0.57
CA ASP A 74 -17.88 -14.59 -0.48
C ASP A 74 -16.76 -14.86 -1.52
N PRO A 75 -16.26 -16.10 -1.63
CA PRO A 75 -15.16 -16.41 -2.55
C PRO A 75 -15.51 -16.13 -4.01
N GLU A 76 -16.78 -16.28 -4.43
CA GLU A 76 -17.18 -16.04 -5.82
C GLU A 76 -17.12 -14.55 -6.15
N LYS A 77 -17.56 -13.70 -5.21
CA LYS A 77 -17.46 -12.24 -5.36
C LYS A 77 -16.00 -11.78 -5.32
N PHE A 78 -15.19 -12.31 -4.40
CA PHE A 78 -13.77 -11.98 -4.32
C PHE A 78 -13.06 -12.31 -5.65
N ILE A 79 -13.28 -13.51 -6.21
CA ILE A 79 -12.74 -13.88 -7.52
C ILE A 79 -13.20 -12.90 -8.61
N ALA A 80 -14.49 -12.53 -8.63
CA ALA A 80 -15.02 -11.61 -9.63
C ALA A 80 -14.34 -10.24 -9.59
N LEU A 81 -14.06 -9.70 -8.40
CA LEU A 81 -13.40 -8.39 -8.22
C LEU A 81 -11.99 -8.35 -8.80
N PHE A 82 -11.20 -9.42 -8.60
CA PHE A 82 -9.79 -9.45 -9.03
C PHE A 82 -9.57 -10.10 -10.41
N LYS A 83 -10.57 -10.79 -10.97
CA LYS A 83 -10.47 -11.39 -12.31
C LYS A 83 -10.35 -10.35 -13.42
N THR A 84 -10.93 -9.17 -13.23
CA THR A 84 -10.87 -8.05 -14.19
C THR A 84 -9.44 -7.56 -14.38
N PHE A 85 -8.62 -7.53 -13.32
CA PHE A 85 -7.23 -7.10 -13.40
C PHE A 85 -6.42 -7.94 -14.40
N LYS A 86 -6.65 -9.25 -14.47
CA LYS A 86 -5.98 -10.14 -15.44
C LYS A 86 -6.30 -9.79 -16.90
N LYS A 87 -7.46 -9.20 -17.16
CA LYS A 87 -7.97 -8.93 -18.51
C LYS A 87 -7.70 -7.49 -18.92
N ASP A 88 -8.14 -6.55 -18.10
CA ASP A 88 -8.21 -5.14 -18.45
C ASP A 88 -7.04 -4.32 -17.85
N LYS A 89 -6.20 -4.97 -17.03
CA LYS A 89 -5.07 -4.36 -16.28
C LYS A 89 -5.47 -3.23 -15.34
N GLU A 90 -6.76 -3.04 -15.10
CA GLU A 90 -7.27 -2.12 -14.09
C GLU A 90 -7.47 -2.89 -12.77
N PRO A 91 -6.75 -2.51 -11.69
CA PRO A 91 -6.90 -3.18 -10.41
C PRO A 91 -8.19 -2.75 -9.71
N TRP A 92 -8.67 -3.59 -8.81
CA TRP A 92 -9.68 -3.16 -7.85
C TRP A 92 -9.08 -2.11 -6.90
N ARG A 93 -9.87 -1.13 -6.48
CA ARG A 93 -9.40 -0.04 -5.60
C ARG A 93 -10.47 0.23 -4.55
N ASN A 94 -10.07 0.42 -3.29
CA ASN A 94 -11.01 0.71 -2.20
C ASN A 94 -11.87 1.95 -2.50
N ASN A 95 -11.25 3.05 -2.96
CA ASN A 95 -11.86 4.35 -3.21
C ASN A 95 -11.29 5.01 -4.48
N PRO A 96 -11.63 4.52 -5.69
CA PRO A 96 -10.98 4.93 -6.95
C PRO A 96 -11.07 6.43 -7.28
N GLU A 97 -12.11 7.11 -6.78
CA GLU A 97 -12.36 8.55 -6.97
C GLU A 97 -11.38 9.45 -6.19
N HIS A 98 -10.78 8.91 -5.13
CA HIS A 98 -10.04 9.66 -4.11
C HIS A 98 -8.62 9.14 -3.89
N GLN A 99 -8.17 8.22 -4.73
CA GLN A 99 -6.83 7.64 -4.69
C GLN A 99 -6.02 8.15 -5.88
N THR A 100 -4.71 8.24 -5.70
CA THR A 100 -3.81 8.46 -6.82
C THR A 100 -4.05 7.38 -7.88
N PRO A 101 -4.18 7.73 -9.18
CA PRO A 101 -4.45 6.74 -10.21
C PRO A 101 -3.39 5.62 -10.23
N TYR A 102 -3.82 4.40 -10.52
CA TYR A 102 -2.91 3.32 -10.83
C TYR A 102 -2.19 3.61 -12.16
N GLN A 103 -0.87 3.44 -12.19
CA GLN A 103 0.00 3.77 -13.32
C GLN A 103 0.79 2.55 -13.84
N GLY A 104 0.38 1.33 -13.48
CA GLY A 104 1.05 0.10 -13.90
C GLY A 104 2.07 -0.46 -12.92
N GLN A 105 2.08 0.02 -11.67
CA GLN A 105 2.90 -0.54 -10.59
C GLN A 105 2.59 -2.03 -10.35
N PRO A 106 3.48 -2.80 -9.71
CA PRO A 106 3.08 -4.05 -9.05
C PRO A 106 1.88 -3.79 -8.12
N TYR A 107 1.02 -4.79 -7.98
CA TYR A 107 -0.25 -4.65 -7.25
C TYR A 107 -0.40 -5.73 -6.19
N PHE A 108 -0.64 -5.32 -4.95
CA PHE A 108 -0.85 -6.19 -3.79
C PHE A 108 -2.29 -6.13 -3.29
N VAL A 109 -2.71 -7.24 -2.71
CA VAL A 109 -3.86 -7.31 -1.80
C VAL A 109 -3.27 -7.72 -0.45
N SER A 110 -2.76 -6.74 0.29
CA SER A 110 -2.02 -6.95 1.54
C SER A 110 -2.91 -7.49 2.67
N GLU A 111 -4.18 -7.10 2.70
CA GLU A 111 -5.17 -7.60 3.66
C GLU A 111 -6.43 -8.12 2.96
N TYR A 112 -6.81 -9.35 3.31
CA TYR A 112 -8.05 -10.00 2.91
C TYR A 112 -8.40 -11.14 3.87
N GLY A 113 -9.64 -11.59 3.85
CA GLY A 113 -10.13 -12.63 4.76
C GLY A 113 -10.59 -12.05 6.11
N GLY A 114 -10.08 -12.56 7.23
CA GLY A 114 -10.52 -12.17 8.57
C GLY A 114 -11.90 -12.71 8.95
N THR A 115 -12.11 -12.99 10.24
CA THR A 115 -13.43 -13.38 10.76
C THR A 115 -14.09 -12.17 11.39
N TRP A 116 -15.23 -11.73 10.85
CA TRP A 116 -16.07 -10.78 11.53
C TRP A 116 -16.77 -11.48 12.70
N TRP A 117 -16.54 -11.02 13.92
CA TRP A 117 -17.28 -11.46 15.10
C TRP A 117 -18.60 -10.66 15.14
N ASN A 118 -19.72 -11.36 15.00
CA ASN A 118 -21.03 -10.82 15.37
C ASN A 118 -21.31 -11.09 16.85
#